data_AF-A0A7K1FSD1-F1
#
_entry.id   AF-A0A7K1FSD1-F1
#
_cell.length_a   1.000
_cell.length_b   1.000
_cell.length_c   1.000
_cell.angle_alpha   90.00
_cell.angle_beta   90.00
_cell.angle_gamma   90.00
#
_symmetry.space_group_name_H-M   'P 1'
#
loop_
_entity.id
_entity.type
_entity.pdbx_description
1 polymer ?
#
loop_
_entity_poly.entity_id
_entity_poly.type
_entity_poly.pdbx_seq_one_letter_code
_entity_poly.pdbx_strand_id
1 'polypeptide(L)'
;MSGFPLRPHSSTSASRRPDIPLTVEPEVDTSSIGSLVKDATVHMSTLVRSEIELAKMEITQSVKTGLRGAIFFIAAALIGVVALVFGWFVLAEILNIWLPRWAAFLIVLGIMFLAMGGLVFLGIKKIKQVKKPERTIQTLSDTAQTLKAAATHSPATTPGN
;
A
#
# COMPACT_ATOMS: atom_id res chain seq x y z
N MET A 1 -38.95 0.91 -57.92
CA MET A 1 -39.36 2.05 -58.77
C MET A 1 -40.81 2.37 -58.47
N SER A 2 -41.05 3.38 -57.63
CA SER A 2 -42.37 3.98 -57.41
C SER A 2 -42.13 5.33 -56.72
N GLY A 3 -42.21 6.39 -57.51
CA GLY A 3 -42.10 7.77 -57.03
C GLY A 3 -43.45 8.40 -56.70
N PHE A 4 -43.38 9.71 -56.47
CA PHE A 4 -44.45 10.75 -56.41
C PHE A 4 -45.09 11.04 -55.02
N PRO A 5 -45.48 12.30 -54.70
CA PRO A 5 -44.94 13.63 -55.07
C PRO A 5 -44.78 14.63 -53.90
N LEU A 6 -44.17 15.79 -54.25
CA LEU A 6 -44.11 17.04 -53.48
C LEU A 6 -45.51 17.67 -53.24
N ARG A 7 -45.68 18.34 -52.10
CA ARG A 7 -46.77 19.30 -51.84
C ARG A 7 -46.19 20.67 -51.44
N PRO A 8 -46.62 21.77 -52.08
CA PRO A 8 -46.35 23.13 -51.61
C PRO A 8 -47.58 23.71 -50.91
N HIS A 9 -47.38 24.35 -49.76
CA HIS A 9 -48.36 25.26 -49.17
C HIS A 9 -47.62 26.51 -48.68
N SER A 10 -47.72 27.59 -49.46
CA SER A 10 -47.49 28.94 -48.99
C SER A 10 -48.74 29.41 -48.24
N SER A 11 -48.56 29.89 -47.01
CA SER A 11 -49.53 30.78 -46.37
C SER A 11 -48.79 31.90 -45.65
N THR A 12 -49.03 33.10 -46.17
CA THR A 12 -48.69 34.42 -45.62
C THR A 12 -49.61 34.74 -44.44
N SER A 13 -49.12 35.62 -43.56
CA SER A 13 -49.82 36.35 -42.48
C SER A 13 -50.07 35.62 -41.16
N ALA A 14 -49.28 35.97 -40.15
CA ALA A 14 -49.76 36.84 -39.08
C ALA A 14 -48.61 37.23 -38.15
N SER A 15 -48.32 38.53 -38.09
CA SER A 15 -47.58 39.16 -37.00
C SER A 15 -48.31 38.87 -35.69
N ARG A 16 -47.82 37.88 -34.93
CA ARG A 16 -48.14 37.73 -33.51
C ARG A 16 -46.87 38.05 -32.75
N ARG A 17 -46.78 39.29 -32.26
CA ARG A 17 -45.80 39.66 -31.24
C ARG A 17 -45.93 38.66 -30.09
N PRO A 18 -44.87 37.96 -29.70
CA PRO A 18 -44.83 37.34 -28.40
C PRO A 18 -44.81 38.50 -27.40
N ASP A 19 -45.93 38.74 -26.76
CA ASP A 19 -46.02 39.33 -25.44
C ASP A 19 -45.06 38.55 -24.55
N ILE A 20 -43.85 39.10 -24.38
CA ILE A 20 -42.86 38.62 -23.43
C ILE A 20 -43.54 38.73 -22.06
N PRO A 21 -43.82 37.61 -21.35
CA PRO A 21 -44.14 37.73 -19.95
C PRO A 21 -42.88 38.22 -19.24
N LEU A 22 -42.82 39.52 -18.99
CA LEU A 22 -41.84 40.13 -18.09
C LEU A 22 -42.22 39.75 -16.65
N THR A 23 -42.12 38.47 -16.30
CA THR A 23 -41.96 37.93 -14.94
C THR A 23 -41.99 36.41 -15.00
N VAL A 24 -40.86 35.81 -15.35
CA VAL A 24 -40.27 34.86 -14.42
C VAL A 24 -38.89 35.45 -14.18
N GLU A 25 -38.79 36.30 -13.16
CA GLU A 25 -37.47 36.44 -12.52
C GLU A 25 -37.00 35.01 -12.30
N PRO A 26 -35.79 34.61 -12.71
CA PRO A 26 -35.25 33.39 -12.18
C PRO A 26 -35.30 33.61 -10.68
N GLU A 27 -36.18 32.88 -10.00
CA GLU A 27 -36.07 32.66 -8.57
C GLU A 27 -34.63 32.19 -8.45
N VAL A 28 -33.75 33.09 -8.01
CA VAL A 28 -32.35 32.78 -7.79
C VAL A 28 -32.44 31.79 -6.67
N ASP A 29 -32.44 30.52 -7.05
CA ASP A 29 -32.44 29.41 -6.13
C ASP A 29 -31.20 29.62 -5.28
N THR A 30 -31.43 30.18 -4.09
CA THR A 30 -30.40 30.43 -3.10
C THR A 30 -29.81 29.09 -2.60
N SER A 31 -30.36 27.95 -3.06
CA SER A 31 -29.76 26.62 -2.97
C SER A 31 -28.57 26.40 -3.94
N SER A 32 -28.27 27.32 -4.87
CA SER A 32 -27.23 27.13 -5.89
C SER A 32 -25.78 27.20 -5.38
N ILE A 33 -25.49 28.01 -4.36
CA ILE A 33 -24.14 28.01 -3.74
C ILE A 33 -23.94 26.74 -2.91
N GLY A 34 -24.99 26.27 -2.24
CA GLY A 34 -24.99 24.99 -1.53
C GLY A 34 -24.79 23.79 -2.45
N SER A 35 -25.41 23.80 -3.64
CA SER A 35 -25.23 22.75 -4.64
C SER A 35 -23.84 22.78 -5.28
N LEU A 36 -23.28 23.95 -5.58
CA LEU A 36 -21.92 24.07 -6.11
C LEU A 36 -20.84 23.60 -5.13
N VAL A 37 -20.95 23.96 -3.84
CA VAL A 37 -20.03 23.49 -2.80
C VAL A 37 -20.16 21.99 -2.59
N LYS A 38 -21.40 21.46 -2.63
CA LYS A 38 -21.66 20.02 -2.55
C LYS A 38 -21.01 19.29 -3.75
N ASP A 39 -21.20 19.78 -4.97
CA ASP A 39 -20.64 19.17 -6.18
C ASP A 39 -19.10 19.23 -6.18
N ALA A 40 -18.51 20.37 -5.82
CA ALA A 40 -17.05 20.51 -5.67
C ALA A 40 -16.48 19.54 -4.62
N THR A 41 -17.18 19.37 -3.49
CA THR A 41 -16.79 18.43 -2.42
C THR A 41 -16.89 16.98 -2.90
N VAL A 42 -17.91 16.65 -3.70
CA VAL A 42 -18.08 15.32 -4.32
C VAL A 42 -16.96 15.03 -5.32
N HIS A 43 -16.58 16.00 -6.16
CA HIS A 43 -15.48 15.84 -7.11
C HIS A 43 -14.12 15.68 -6.41
N MET A 44 -13.84 16.49 -5.38
CA MET A 44 -12.63 16.35 -4.58
C MET A 44 -12.57 14.98 -3.88
N SER A 45 -13.69 14.52 -3.32
CA SER A 45 -13.80 13.19 -2.71
C SER A 45 -13.54 12.07 -3.72
N THR A 46 -14.00 12.26 -4.97
CA THR A 46 -13.79 11.31 -6.06
C THR A 46 -12.32 11.25 -6.49
N LEU A 47 -11.64 12.40 -6.59
CA LEU A 47 -10.20 12.46 -6.90
C LEU A 47 -9.36 11.76 -5.83
N VAL A 48 -9.55 12.12 -4.55
CA VAL A 48 -8.83 11.51 -3.43
C VAL A 48 -9.07 10.00 -3.41
N ARG A 49 -10.32 9.57 -3.62
CA ARG A 49 -10.65 8.14 -3.69
C ARG A 49 -9.93 7.45 -4.85
N SER A 50 -9.88 8.07 -6.03
CA SER A 50 -9.22 7.51 -7.20
C SER A 50 -7.70 7.37 -7.02
N GLU A 51 -7.07 8.32 -6.34
CA GLU A 51 -5.63 8.30 -6.08
C GLU A 51 -5.27 7.24 -5.03
N ILE A 52 -6.13 7.06 -4.02
CA ILE A 52 -6.04 5.94 -3.07
C ILE A 52 -6.23 4.60 -3.78
N GLU A 53 -7.20 4.49 -4.69
CA GLU A 53 -7.43 3.26 -5.45
C GLU A 53 -6.26 2.92 -6.35
N LEU A 54 -5.66 3.92 -7.00
CA LEU A 54 -4.45 3.75 -7.80
C LEU A 54 -3.27 3.28 -6.94
N ALA A 55 -2.98 3.97 -5.83
CA ALA A 55 -1.92 3.58 -4.90
C ALA A 55 -2.14 2.17 -4.35
N LYS A 56 -3.40 1.81 -4.03
CA LYS A 56 -3.75 0.47 -3.59
C LYS A 56 -3.51 -0.56 -4.68
N MET A 57 -3.81 -0.28 -5.94
CA MET A 57 -3.53 -1.18 -7.06
C MET A 57 -2.03 -1.39 -7.26
N GLU A 58 -1.25 -0.32 -7.24
CA GLU A 58 0.21 -0.39 -7.41
C GLU A 58 0.88 -1.18 -6.29
N ILE A 59 0.49 -0.93 -5.03
CA ILE A 59 0.97 -1.69 -3.86
C ILE A 59 0.55 -3.16 -4.00
N THR A 60 -0.71 -3.44 -4.34
CA THR A 60 -1.22 -4.81 -4.48
C THR A 60 -0.49 -5.57 -5.60
N GLN A 61 -0.22 -4.91 -6.73
CA GLN A 61 0.52 -5.49 -7.84
C GLN A 61 1.98 -5.77 -7.45
N SER A 62 2.62 -4.86 -6.72
CA SER A 62 3.98 -5.02 -6.20
C SER A 62 4.06 -6.20 -5.22
N VAL A 63 3.13 -6.29 -4.27
CA VAL A 63 3.04 -7.40 -3.32
C VAL A 63 2.80 -8.73 -4.05
N LYS A 64 1.88 -8.77 -5.02
CA LYS A 64 1.58 -9.99 -5.78
C LYS A 64 2.77 -10.47 -6.61
N THR A 65 3.51 -9.55 -7.20
CA THR A 65 4.73 -9.86 -7.96
C THR A 65 5.85 -10.35 -7.04
N GLY A 66 6.05 -9.66 -5.92
CA GLY A 66 7.00 -10.08 -4.88
C GLY A 66 6.66 -11.46 -4.31
N LEU A 67 5.39 -11.73 -4.04
CA LEU A 67 4.92 -13.03 -3.53
C LEU A 67 5.15 -14.16 -4.53
N ARG A 68 4.87 -13.93 -5.82
CA ARG A 68 5.18 -14.91 -6.88
C ARG A 68 6.68 -15.23 -6.94
N GLY A 69 7.54 -14.21 -6.80
CA GLY A 69 8.98 -14.41 -6.71
C GLY A 69 9.39 -15.19 -5.45
N ALA A 70 8.78 -14.90 -4.31
CA ALA A 70 9.07 -15.54 -3.04
C ALA A 70 8.81 -17.06 -3.04
N ILE A 71 7.83 -17.54 -3.82
CA ILE A 71 7.54 -18.98 -3.94
C ILE A 71 8.77 -19.75 -4.43
N PHE A 72 9.48 -19.23 -5.44
CA PHE A 72 10.69 -19.88 -5.95
C PHE A 72 11.81 -19.87 -4.92
N PHE A 73 11.97 -18.79 -4.17
CA PHE A 73 12.97 -18.73 -3.09
C PHE A 73 12.65 -19.71 -1.96
N ILE A 74 11.37 -19.86 -1.58
CA ILE A 74 10.95 -20.85 -0.59
C ILE A 74 11.22 -22.27 -1.11
N ALA A 75 10.85 -22.57 -2.36
CA ALA A 75 11.13 -23.86 -2.98
C ALA A 75 12.64 -24.15 -3.04
N ALA A 76 13.44 -23.18 -3.48
CA ALA A 76 14.90 -23.29 -3.53
C ALA A 76 15.50 -23.46 -2.12
N ALA A 77 14.98 -22.78 -1.11
CA ALA A 77 15.42 -22.94 0.27
C ALA A 77 15.12 -24.34 0.81
N LEU A 78 13.92 -24.88 0.55
CA LEU A 78 13.56 -26.25 0.95
C LEU A 78 14.46 -27.29 0.28
N ILE A 79 14.65 -27.19 -1.04
CA ILE A 79 15.54 -28.08 -1.79
C ILE A 79 16.98 -27.92 -1.28
N GLY A 80 17.43 -26.69 -1.05
CA GLY A 80 18.76 -26.38 -0.54
C GLY A 80 19.01 -26.99 0.85
N VAL A 81 18.03 -26.94 1.76
CA VAL A 81 18.13 -27.57 3.08
C VAL A 81 18.27 -29.09 2.96
N VAL A 82 17.45 -29.74 2.12
CA VAL A 82 17.55 -31.19 1.88
C VAL A 82 18.90 -31.54 1.26
N ALA A 83 19.33 -30.80 0.23
CA ALA A 83 20.62 -30.99 -0.42
C ALA A 83 21.79 -30.79 0.54
N LEU A 84 21.71 -29.82 1.47
CA LEU A 84 22.72 -29.59 2.49
C LEU A 84 22.84 -30.79 3.44
N VAL A 85 21.71 -31.37 3.88
CA VAL A 85 21.71 -32.58 4.72
C VAL A 85 22.44 -33.72 3.99
N PHE A 86 22.07 -34.01 2.75
CA PHE A 86 22.76 -35.04 1.95
C PHE A 86 24.22 -34.68 1.68
N GLY A 87 24.55 -33.40 1.49
CA GLY A 87 25.92 -32.92 1.31
C GLY A 87 26.82 -33.26 2.49
N TRP A 88 26.33 -33.14 3.72
CA TRP A 88 27.07 -33.57 4.92
C TRP A 88 27.30 -35.08 4.95
N PHE A 89 26.31 -35.89 4.56
CA PHE A 89 26.48 -37.33 4.43
C PHE A 89 27.50 -37.70 3.36
N VAL A 90 27.43 -37.08 2.18
CA VAL A 90 28.40 -37.28 1.10
C VAL A 90 29.81 -36.93 1.56
N LEU A 91 29.98 -35.81 2.27
CA LEU A 91 31.27 -35.42 2.82
C LEU A 91 31.81 -36.46 3.81
N ALA A 92 30.95 -37.00 4.68
CA ALA A 92 31.34 -38.05 5.62
C ALA A 92 31.70 -39.36 4.91
N GLU A 93 30.95 -39.76 3.88
CA GLU A 93 31.26 -40.95 3.06
C GLU A 93 32.55 -40.79 2.26
N ILE A 94 32.85 -39.59 1.76
CA ILE A 94 34.13 -39.30 1.10
C ILE A 94 35.27 -39.48 2.11
N LEU A 95 35.17 -38.92 3.32
CA LEU A 95 36.18 -39.10 4.37
C LEU A 95 36.35 -40.57 4.79
N ASN A 96 35.28 -41.35 4.76
CA ASN A 96 35.28 -42.78 5.07
C ASN A 96 36.14 -43.61 4.09
N ILE A 97 36.59 -43.06 2.96
CA ILE A 97 37.56 -43.72 2.07
C ILE A 97 38.94 -43.86 2.76
N TRP A 98 39.32 -42.90 3.60
CA TRP A 98 40.64 -42.87 4.26
C TRP A 98 40.58 -43.09 5.77
N LEU A 99 39.41 -42.97 6.40
CA LEU A 99 39.22 -43.11 7.84
C LEU A 99 38.16 -44.16 8.19
N PRO A 100 38.20 -44.73 9.40
CA PRO A 100 37.06 -45.50 9.91
C PRO A 100 35.78 -44.67 9.89
N ARG A 101 34.67 -45.28 9.49
CA ARG A 101 33.36 -44.63 9.33
C ARG A 101 32.98 -43.75 10.53
N TRP A 102 33.13 -44.24 11.75
CA TRP A 102 32.80 -43.47 12.95
C TRP A 102 33.63 -42.19 13.08
N ALA A 103 34.91 -42.22 12.72
CA ALA A 103 35.80 -41.06 12.81
C ALA A 103 35.46 -40.01 11.73
N ALA A 104 35.15 -40.46 10.52
CA ALA A 104 34.70 -39.58 9.44
C ALA A 104 33.46 -38.77 9.83
N PHE A 105 32.44 -39.43 10.39
CA PHE A 105 31.22 -38.77 10.85
C PHE A 105 31.46 -37.83 12.04
N LEU A 106 32.35 -38.17 12.98
CA LEU A 106 32.71 -37.26 14.07
C LEU A 106 33.43 -36.01 13.58
N ILE A 107 34.32 -36.12 12.60
CA ILE A 107 35.00 -34.95 12.00
C ILE A 107 33.97 -34.04 11.33
N VAL A 108 33.07 -34.59 10.51
CA VAL A 108 32.02 -33.80 9.86
C VAL A 108 31.09 -33.16 10.90
N LEU A 109 30.73 -33.87 11.96
CA LEU A 109 29.96 -33.31 13.07
C LEU A 109 30.68 -32.13 13.74
N GLY A 110 32.00 -32.26 13.97
CA GLY A 110 32.82 -31.16 14.48
C GLY A 110 32.82 -29.93 13.56
N ILE A 111 32.93 -30.14 12.25
CA ILE A 111 32.82 -29.06 11.24
C ILE A 111 31.44 -28.39 11.31
N MET A 112 30.36 -29.17 11.46
CA MET A 112 29.01 -28.62 11.60
C MET A 112 28.86 -27.75 12.86
N PHE A 113 29.43 -28.15 14.00
CA PHE A 113 29.44 -27.34 15.21
C PHE A 113 30.25 -26.04 15.05
N LEU A 114 31.39 -26.09 14.38
CA LEU A 114 32.18 -24.90 14.08
C LEU A 114 31.42 -23.93 13.16
N ALA A 115 30.78 -24.45 12.12
CA ALA A 115 29.94 -23.65 11.22
C ALA A 115 28.74 -23.03 11.96
N MET A 116 28.05 -23.82 12.79
CA MET A 116 26.95 -23.35 13.65
C MET A 116 27.42 -22.23 14.58
N GLY A 117 28.53 -22.46 15.32
CA GLY A 117 29.10 -21.47 16.23
C GLY A 117 29.46 -20.18 15.51
N GLY A 118 30.06 -20.27 14.32
CA GLY A 118 30.38 -19.13 13.46
C GLY A 118 29.14 -18.34 13.04
N LEU A 119 28.09 -19.02 12.57
CA LEU A 119 26.84 -18.38 12.15
C LEU A 119 26.11 -17.72 13.33
N VAL A 120 26.02 -18.39 14.47
CA VAL A 120 25.43 -17.83 15.70
C VAL A 120 26.20 -16.59 16.15
N PHE A 121 27.53 -16.67 16.17
CA PHE A 121 28.38 -15.54 16.53
C PHE A 121 28.17 -14.34 15.59
N LEU A 122 28.16 -14.59 14.28
CA LEU A 122 27.95 -13.54 13.28
C LEU A 122 26.54 -12.94 13.38
N GLY A 123 25.53 -13.77 13.63
CA GLY A 123 24.15 -13.35 13.87
C GLY A 123 24.04 -12.44 15.09
N ILE A 124 24.62 -12.83 16.22
CA ILE A 124 24.66 -12.00 17.44
C ILE A 124 25.38 -10.67 17.15
N LYS A 125 26.51 -10.70 16.44
CA LYS A 125 27.24 -9.48 16.07
C LYS A 125 26.38 -8.55 15.20
N LYS A 126 25.66 -9.08 14.22
CA LYS A 126 24.77 -8.30 13.35
C LYS A 126 23.59 -7.71 14.11
N ILE A 127 22.94 -8.48 14.98
CA ILE A 127 21.84 -7.98 15.83
C ILE A 127 22.33 -6.86 16.74
N LYS A 128 23.51 -7.01 17.36
CA LYS A 128 24.10 -5.97 18.21
C LYS A 128 24.51 -4.70 17.44
N GLN A 129 24.75 -4.79 16.13
CA GLN A 129 25.08 -3.65 15.28
C GLN A 129 23.86 -2.85 14.84
N VAL A 130 22.65 -3.38 14.96
CA VAL A 130 21.42 -2.65 14.67
C VAL A 130 21.24 -1.58 15.74
N LYS A 131 21.65 -0.33 15.43
CA LYS A 131 21.41 0.83 16.30
C LYS A 131 19.91 0.98 16.49
N LYS A 132 19.47 1.24 17.73
CA LYS A 132 18.07 1.60 18.00
C LYS A 132 17.71 2.81 17.14
N PRO A 133 16.49 2.89 16.57
CA PRO A 133 16.07 4.04 15.78
C PRO A 133 15.86 5.26 16.68
N GLU A 134 16.96 5.91 17.08
CA GLU A 134 16.99 7.02 18.03
C GLU A 134 16.11 8.19 17.58
N ARG A 135 16.08 8.48 16.27
CA ARG A 135 15.28 9.56 15.70
C ARG A 135 13.78 9.29 15.80
N THR A 136 13.36 8.05 15.56
CA THR A 136 11.96 7.64 15.72
C THR A 136 11.54 7.66 17.19
N ILE A 137 12.43 7.26 18.09
CA ILE A 137 12.15 7.32 19.54
C ILE A 137 12.03 8.77 20.02
N GLN A 138 12.90 9.67 19.53
CA GLN A 138 12.84 11.11 19.83
C GLN A 138 11.56 11.74 19.31
N THR A 139 11.20 11.57 18.03
CA THR A 139 9.99 12.17 17.47
C THR A 139 8.71 11.65 18.12
N LEU A 140 8.65 10.37 18.48
CA LEU A 140 7.52 9.83 19.24
C LEU A 140 7.46 10.41 20.67
N SER A 141 8.60 10.63 21.30
CA SER A 141 8.68 11.26 22.63
C SER A 141 8.22 12.72 22.59
N ASP A 142 8.65 13.48 21.58
CA ASP A 142 8.26 14.88 21.40
C ASP A 142 6.76 15.01 21.07
N THR A 143 6.23 14.09 20.25
CA THR A 143 4.80 14.03 19.93
C THR A 143 3.97 13.70 21.18
N ALA A 144 4.44 12.75 22.00
CA ALA A 144 3.78 12.42 23.26
C ALA A 144 3.81 13.58 24.27
N GLN A 145 4.94 14.30 24.35
CA GLN A 145 5.07 15.48 25.21
C GLN A 145 4.17 16.64 24.77
N THR A 146 4.09 16.91 23.46
CA THR A 146 3.22 17.97 22.92
C THR A 146 1.73 17.65 23.11
N LEU A 147 1.32 16.39 22.91
CA LEU A 147 -0.04 15.94 23.21
C LEU A 147 -0.37 16.05 24.70
N LYS A 148 0.56 15.69 25.58
CA LYS A 148 0.38 15.80 27.04
C LYS A 148 0.26 17.26 27.47
N ALA A 149 1.09 18.15 26.93
CA ALA A 149 1.05 19.58 27.19
C ALA A 149 -0.29 20.20 26.71
N ALA A 150 -0.77 19.82 25.54
CA ALA A 150 -2.07 20.26 25.02
C ALA A 150 -3.24 19.78 25.88
N ALA A 151 -3.18 18.56 26.43
CA ALA A 151 -4.20 18.03 27.33
C ALA A 151 -4.23 18.73 28.70
N THR A 152 -3.06 19.15 29.23
CA THR A 152 -2.96 19.91 30.48
C THR A 152 -3.32 21.40 30.33
N HIS A 153 -3.26 21.94 29.12
CA HIS A 153 -3.68 23.31 28.79
C HIS A 153 -5.13 23.39 28.28
N SER A 154 -6.02 22.48 28.72
CA SER A 154 -7.45 22.67 28.51
C SER A 154 -7.89 23.97 29.21
N PRO A 155 -8.35 25.01 28.49
CA PRO A 155 -8.76 26.25 29.10
C PRO A 155 -10.02 25.96 29.90
N ALA A 156 -9.95 26.16 31.22
CA ALA A 156 -11.15 26.24 32.04
C ALA A 156 -12.06 27.29 31.40
N THR A 157 -13.19 26.85 30.88
CA THR A 157 -14.26 27.69 30.36
C THR A 157 -14.63 28.68 31.46
N THR A 158 -14.35 29.96 31.22
CA THR A 158 -14.85 31.09 32.01
C THR A 158 -16.38 30.96 32.11
N PRO A 159 -16.97 30.75 33.31
CA PRO A 159 -18.39 30.90 33.50
C PRO A 159 -18.69 32.40 33.43
N GLY A 160 -19.60 32.77 32.53
CA GLY A 160 -19.96 34.16 32.27
C GLY A 160 -20.60 34.86 33.47
N ASN A 161 -20.37 36.16 33.53
CA ASN A 161 -21.15 37.16 34.26
C ASN A 161 -21.38 38.35 33.33
#